data_AF-A0A3B9MQB9-F1
#
_entry.id   AF-A0A3B9MQB9-F1
#
_cell.length_a   1.000
_cell.length_b   1.000
_cell.length_c   1.000
_cell.angle_alpha   90.00
_cell.angle_beta   90.00
_cell.angle_gamma   90.00
#
_symmetry.space_group_name_H-M   'P 1'
#
loop_
_entity.id
_entity.type
_entity.pdbx_description
1 polymer ?
#
loop_
_entity_poly.entity_id
_entity_poly.type
_entity_poly.pdbx_seq_one_letter_code
_entity_poly.pdbx_strand_id
1 'polypeptide(L)'
;DRDAVVFDFRARPGFKPSNRQEDLISKLVGVVWIDPADKQVMRLEAKLAEGFKMGGGLLVNLRPGAAVVMEQTRMVEGVWLPRLAQINLSVKVLVFGGGDFNKTLEWSDYKHFSGDVGDYKLDAPKTEAPTDKKP
;
A
#
# COMPACT_ATOMS: atom_id res chain seq x y z
N ASP A 1 -9.63 1.93 23.42
CA ASP A 1 -9.68 2.77 22.22
C ASP A 1 -8.45 3.66 22.13
N ARG A 2 -7.98 3.92 20.91
CA ARG A 2 -6.78 4.71 20.62
C ARG A 2 -7.21 5.92 19.78
N ASP A 3 -6.70 7.09 20.11
CA ASP A 3 -7.06 8.33 19.41
C ASP A 3 -6.61 8.30 17.96
N ALA A 4 -7.37 8.97 17.09
CA ALA A 4 -7.04 9.11 15.68
C ALA A 4 -7.27 10.56 15.22
N VAL A 5 -6.34 11.08 14.42
CA VAL A 5 -6.57 12.29 13.63
C VAL A 5 -7.13 11.86 12.28
N VAL A 6 -8.26 12.44 11.90
CA VAL A 6 -9.04 12.01 10.74
C VAL A 6 -9.03 13.11 9.69
N PHE A 7 -8.69 12.74 8.46
CA PHE A 7 -8.68 13.67 7.33
C PHE A 7 -9.49 13.07 6.18
N ASP A 8 -10.35 13.88 5.57
CA ASP A 8 -10.77 13.63 4.21
C ASP A 8 -9.62 13.95 3.24
N PHE A 9 -9.55 13.25 2.11
CA PHE A 9 -8.57 13.53 1.09
C PHE A 9 -9.17 13.50 -0.32
N ARG A 10 -8.55 14.31 -1.18
CA ARG A 10 -8.76 14.36 -2.63
C ARG A 10 -7.54 15.03 -3.27
N ALA A 11 -7.33 14.80 -4.56
CA ALA A 11 -6.29 15.51 -5.29
C ALA A 11 -6.49 17.02 -5.26
N ARG A 12 -5.39 17.76 -5.25
CA ARG A 12 -5.41 19.22 -5.42
C ARG A 12 -5.97 19.56 -6.81
N PRO A 13 -6.85 20.58 -6.93
CA PRO A 13 -7.27 21.06 -8.24
C PRO A 13 -6.07 21.42 -9.12
N GLY A 14 -6.07 20.93 -10.36
CA GLY A 14 -4.99 21.16 -11.33
C GLY A 14 -3.74 20.31 -11.14
N PHE A 15 -3.75 19.33 -10.22
CA PHE A 15 -2.67 18.34 -10.13
C PHE A 15 -2.51 17.59 -11.47
N LYS A 16 -1.27 17.48 -11.95
CA LYS A 16 -0.94 16.80 -13.19
C LYS A 16 -0.12 15.55 -12.86
N PRO A 17 -0.70 14.33 -12.98
CA PRO A 17 0.03 13.10 -12.68
C PRO A 17 1.16 12.89 -13.69
N SER A 18 2.32 12.49 -13.20
CA SER A 18 3.52 12.20 -14.01
C SER A 18 3.62 10.73 -14.42
N ASN A 19 2.91 9.86 -13.70
CA ASN A 19 2.88 8.43 -13.92
C ASN A 19 1.49 7.87 -13.64
N ARG A 20 1.29 6.59 -13.96
CA ARG A 20 -0.01 5.94 -13.89
C ARG A 20 -0.50 5.72 -12.46
N GLN A 21 0.41 5.53 -11.51
CA GLN A 21 0.09 5.40 -10.09
C GLN A 21 -0.44 6.72 -9.53
N GLU A 22 0.23 7.83 -9.84
CA GLU A 22 -0.26 9.18 -9.52
C GLU A 22 -1.60 9.47 -10.19
N ASP A 23 -1.78 9.05 -11.45
CA ASP A 23 -3.04 9.23 -12.16
C ASP A 23 -4.20 8.47 -11.50
N LEU A 24 -3.95 7.26 -10.98
CA LEU A 24 -4.91 6.50 -10.20
C LEU A 24 -5.21 7.19 -8.86
N ILE A 25 -4.17 7.51 -8.08
CA ILE A 25 -4.30 8.13 -6.76
C ILE A 25 -5.03 9.47 -6.86
N SER A 26 -4.78 10.24 -7.92
CA SER A 26 -5.43 11.53 -8.13
C SER A 26 -6.94 11.45 -8.35
N LYS A 27 -7.46 10.28 -8.75
CA LYS A 27 -8.90 10.01 -8.93
C LYS A 27 -9.55 9.42 -7.68
N LEU A 28 -8.77 9.16 -6.63
CA LEU A 28 -9.30 8.67 -5.36
C LEU A 28 -9.78 9.84 -4.50
N VAL A 29 -10.89 9.60 -3.82
CA VAL A 29 -11.37 10.40 -2.71
C VAL A 29 -11.65 9.49 -1.53
N GLY A 30 -11.51 9.99 -0.31
CA GLY A 30 -11.65 9.12 0.83
C GLY A 30 -11.36 9.78 2.16
N VAL A 31 -11.16 8.93 3.17
CA VAL A 31 -10.86 9.32 4.54
C VAL A 31 -9.69 8.48 5.03
N VAL A 32 -8.76 9.11 5.74
CA VAL A 32 -7.61 8.47 6.37
C VAL A 32 -7.61 8.77 7.86
N TRP A 33 -7.42 7.73 8.67
CA TRP A 33 -7.28 7.82 10.12
C TRP A 33 -5.82 7.58 10.45
N ILE A 34 -5.19 8.55 11.11
CA ILE A 34 -3.78 8.52 11.47
C ILE A 34 -3.67 8.49 12.98
N ASP A 35 -2.88 7.55 13.48
CA ASP A 35 -2.50 7.51 14.87
C ASP A 35 -1.53 8.68 15.17
N PRO A 36 -1.84 9.58 16.12
CA PRO A 36 -1.01 10.75 16.38
C PRO A 36 0.32 10.42 17.07
N ALA A 37 0.39 9.34 17.84
CA ALA A 37 1.58 9.00 18.62
C ALA A 37 2.67 8.35 17.74
N ASP A 38 2.30 7.36 16.94
CA ASP A 38 3.21 6.62 16.06
C ASP A 38 3.28 7.23 14.65
N LYS A 39 2.37 8.15 14.31
CA LYS A 39 2.25 8.78 12.97
C LYS A 39 2.00 7.75 11.86
N GLN A 40 1.16 6.76 12.15
CA GLN A 40 0.85 5.64 11.26
C GLN A 40 -0.60 5.66 10.80
N VAL A 41 -0.86 5.18 9.57
CA VAL A 41 -2.22 5.05 9.04
C VAL A 41 -2.91 3.84 9.69
N MET A 42 -3.92 4.10 10.52
CA MET A 42 -4.73 3.08 11.18
C MET A 42 -5.79 2.51 10.24
N ARG A 43 -6.40 3.38 9.45
CA ARG A 43 -7.46 3.04 8.50
C ARG A 43 -7.38 3.95 7.29
N LEU A 44 -7.65 3.37 6.13
CA LEU A 44 -7.86 4.09 4.89
C LEU A 44 -9.16 3.59 4.27
N GLU A 45 -10.05 4.51 3.95
CA GLU A 45 -11.19 4.27 3.07
C GLU A 45 -11.01 5.12 1.83
N ALA A 46 -11.01 4.49 0.66
CA ALA A 46 -10.85 5.20 -0.61
C ALA A 46 -11.84 4.66 -1.63
N LYS A 47 -12.40 5.57 -2.42
CA LYS A 47 -13.21 5.24 -3.59
C LYS A 47 -12.74 6.02 -4.80
N LEU A 48 -12.91 5.39 -5.96
CA LEU A 48 -12.61 5.96 -7.24
C LEU A 48 -13.74 6.91 -7.64
N ALA A 49 -13.48 8.23 -7.59
CA ALA A 49 -14.47 9.25 -7.94
C ALA A 49 -14.78 9.26 -9.45
N GLU A 50 -13.78 8.93 -10.27
CA GLU A 50 -13.87 8.93 -11.73
C GLU A 50 -13.19 7.68 -12.31
N GLY A 51 -13.70 7.16 -13.43
CA GLY A 51 -13.19 5.93 -14.01
C GLY A 51 -11.69 5.98 -14.34
N PHE A 52 -11.00 4.85 -14.22
CA PHE A 52 -9.56 4.76 -14.43
C PHE A 52 -9.21 3.77 -15.53
N LYS A 53 -8.42 4.21 -16.51
CA LYS A 53 -8.01 3.38 -17.66
C LYS A 53 -6.79 2.54 -17.27
N MET A 54 -6.99 1.23 -17.10
CA MET A 54 -5.92 0.29 -16.77
C MET A 54 -5.18 -0.28 -17.99
N GLY A 55 -5.78 -0.25 -19.17
CA GLY A 55 -5.11 -0.61 -20.44
C GLY A 55 -5.20 0.57 -21.39
N GLY A 56 -4.22 0.74 -22.29
CA GLY A 56 -4.24 1.83 -23.28
C GLY A 56 -5.60 1.93 -23.98
N GLY A 57 -6.32 3.04 -23.77
CA GLY A 57 -7.62 3.27 -24.39
C GLY A 57 -8.77 2.45 -23.78
N LEU A 58 -9.57 1.81 -24.64
CA LEU A 58 -10.83 1.15 -24.28
C LEU A 58 -10.64 -0.29 -23.75
N LEU A 59 -9.40 -0.76 -23.60
CA LEU A 59 -9.11 -2.18 -23.33
C LEU A 59 -9.63 -2.63 -21.96
N VAL A 60 -9.20 -1.95 -20.88
CA VAL A 60 -9.56 -2.30 -19.50
C VAL A 60 -9.74 -1.03 -18.68
N ASN A 61 -10.89 -0.88 -18.03
CA ASN A 61 -11.25 0.29 -17.23
C ASN A 61 -11.82 -0.13 -15.87
N LEU A 62 -11.36 0.51 -14.80
CA LEU A 62 -12.08 0.52 -13.52
C LEU A 62 -13.21 1.52 -13.60
N ARG A 63 -14.41 1.09 -13.23
CA ARG A 63 -15.58 1.97 -13.18
C ARG A 63 -15.53 2.86 -11.92
N PRO A 64 -16.11 4.07 -11.98
CA PRO A 64 -16.35 4.86 -10.79
C PRO A 64 -17.04 4.04 -9.69
N GLY A 65 -16.73 4.33 -8.43
CA GLY A 65 -17.27 3.61 -7.28
C GLY A 65 -16.46 2.40 -6.83
N ALA A 66 -15.47 1.95 -7.61
CA ALA A 66 -14.47 0.99 -7.12
C ALA A 66 -13.85 1.51 -5.81
N ALA A 67 -13.84 0.68 -4.77
CA ALA A 67 -13.53 1.09 -3.42
C ALA A 67 -12.62 0.10 -2.70
N VAL A 68 -11.82 0.63 -1.78
CA VAL A 68 -10.96 -0.14 -0.89
C VAL A 68 -11.11 0.39 0.54
N VAL A 69 -11.17 -0.54 1.48
CA VAL A 69 -10.96 -0.28 2.90
C VAL A 69 -9.73 -1.06 3.32
N MET A 70 -8.80 -0.42 4.02
CA MET A 70 -7.68 -1.09 4.69
C MET A 70 -7.64 -0.66 6.14
N GLU A 71 -7.51 -1.62 7.04
CA GLU A 71 -7.29 -1.39 8.47
C GLU A 71 -5.98 -2.04 8.88
N GLN A 72 -5.24 -1.35 9.74
CA GLN A 72 -4.07 -1.86 10.41
C GLN A 72 -4.30 -1.90 11.92
N THR A 73 -3.68 -2.87 12.58
CA THR A 73 -3.62 -2.95 14.03
C THR A 73 -2.18 -2.83 14.49
N ARG A 74 -1.98 -2.09 15.58
CA ARG A 74 -0.68 -1.96 16.23
C ARG A 74 -0.41 -3.20 17.08
N MET A 75 0.74 -3.84 16.85
CA MET A 75 1.27 -4.93 17.66
C MET A 75 1.99 -4.41 18.90
N VAL A 76 2.36 -5.34 19.77
CA VAL A 76 3.37 -5.10 20.82
C VAL A 76 4.65 -4.58 20.15
N GLU A 77 5.40 -3.71 20.84
CA GLU A 77 6.62 -3.05 20.33
C GLU A 77 6.42 -1.99 19.22
N GLY A 78 5.17 -1.74 18.78
CA GLY A 78 4.86 -0.62 17.89
C GLY A 78 4.94 -0.91 16.39
N VAL A 79 5.02 -2.18 16.01
CA VAL A 79 4.86 -2.60 14.62
C VAL A 79 3.39 -2.52 14.22
N TRP A 80 3.07 -1.93 13.07
CA TRP A 80 1.71 -1.91 12.52
C TRP A 80 1.58 -3.00 11.46
N LEU A 81 0.55 -3.82 11.57
CA LEU A 81 0.28 -4.91 10.63
C LEU A 81 -1.16 -4.82 10.10
N PRO A 82 -1.42 -5.32 8.88
CA PRO A 82 -2.77 -5.40 8.35
C PRO A 82 -3.72 -6.15 9.29
N ARG A 83 -4.98 -5.73 9.33
CA ARG A 83 -6.06 -6.45 10.03
C ARG A 83 -7.14 -6.87 9.06
N LEU A 84 -7.51 -5.95 8.18
CA LEU A 84 -8.61 -6.09 7.25
C LEU A 84 -8.25 -5.38 5.95
N ALA A 85 -8.61 -5.98 4.82
CA ALA A 85 -8.73 -5.29 3.56
C ALA A 85 -10.04 -5.71 2.88
N GLN A 86 -10.87 -4.75 2.50
CA GLN A 86 -12.05 -4.97 1.68
C GLN A 86 -11.85 -4.29 0.34
N ILE A 87 -12.11 -5.02 -0.73
CA ILE A 87 -11.87 -4.60 -2.10
C ILE A 87 -13.15 -4.83 -2.88
N ASN A 88 -13.75 -3.75 -3.38
CA ASN A 88 -14.89 -3.77 -4.30
C ASN A 88 -14.44 -3.13 -5.61
N LEU A 89 -14.40 -3.91 -6.70
CA LEU A 89 -13.98 -3.44 -8.01
C LEU A 89 -15.06 -3.76 -9.03
N SER A 90 -15.34 -2.81 -9.91
CA SER A 90 -16.12 -3.06 -11.12
C SER A 90 -15.23 -2.77 -12.32
N VAL A 91 -15.00 -3.80 -13.13
CA VAL A 91 -14.09 -3.76 -14.28
C VAL A 91 -14.91 -3.81 -15.56
N LYS A 92 -14.54 -2.98 -16.53
CA LYS A 92 -15.03 -3.04 -17.91
C LYS A 92 -13.90 -3.44 -18.84
N VAL A 93 -14.16 -4.43 -19.70
CA VAL A 93 -13.24 -4.89 -20.74
C VAL A 93 -13.86 -4.58 -22.11
N LEU A 94 -13.17 -3.82 -22.95
CA LEU A 94 -13.72 -3.30 -24.21
C LEU A 94 -15.06 -2.58 -24.00
N VAL A 95 -16.00 -2.70 -24.95
CA VAL A 95 -17.32 -2.05 -24.90
C VAL A 95 -18.33 -2.86 -24.08
N PHE A 96 -18.32 -4.19 -24.22
CA PHE A 96 -19.40 -5.07 -23.76
C PHE A 96 -18.98 -6.06 -22.65
N GLY A 97 -17.69 -6.23 -22.41
CA GLY A 97 -17.17 -7.17 -21.41
C GLY A 97 -16.93 -6.52 -20.05
N GLY A 98 -16.69 -7.36 -19.05
CA GLY A 98 -16.36 -6.91 -17.70
C GLY A 98 -16.97 -7.80 -16.62
N GLY A 99 -16.87 -7.34 -15.38
CA GLY A 99 -17.42 -8.02 -14.22
C GLY A 99 -17.11 -7.28 -12.94
N ASP A 100 -17.75 -7.72 -11.86
CA ASP A 100 -17.57 -7.17 -10.53
C ASP A 100 -16.77 -8.16 -9.69
N PHE A 101 -15.88 -7.63 -8.85
CA PHE A 101 -15.02 -8.39 -7.97
C PHE A 101 -15.13 -7.83 -6.56
N ASN A 102 -15.44 -8.72 -5.62
CA ASN A 102 -15.54 -8.40 -4.21
C ASN A 102 -14.63 -9.34 -3.44
N LYS A 103 -13.75 -8.80 -2.60
CA LYS A 103 -12.88 -9.61 -1.77
C LYS A 103 -12.66 -8.96 -0.41
N THR A 104 -12.80 -9.78 0.62
CA THR A 104 -12.39 -9.45 1.98
C THR A 104 -11.17 -10.30 2.33
N LEU A 105 -10.14 -9.68 2.87
CA LEU A 105 -8.97 -10.32 3.44
C LEU A 105 -8.91 -9.94 4.91
N GLU A 106 -8.75 -10.93 5.76
CA GLU A 106 -8.57 -10.74 7.21
C GLU A 106 -7.25 -11.37 7.61
N TRP A 107 -6.53 -10.68 8.49
CA TRP A 107 -5.29 -11.16 9.08
C TRP A 107 -5.43 -11.18 10.60
N SER A 108 -5.09 -12.31 11.19
CA SER A 108 -5.15 -12.58 12.62
C SER A 108 -3.93 -13.39 13.07
N ASP A 109 -3.83 -13.64 14.38
CA ASP A 109 -2.89 -14.60 14.96
C ASP A 109 -1.41 -14.32 14.67
N TYR A 110 -1.05 -13.04 14.59
CA TYR A 110 0.33 -12.60 14.46
C TYR A 110 1.20 -13.11 15.61
N LYS A 111 2.36 -13.68 15.27
CA LYS A 111 3.35 -14.17 16.24
C LYS A 111 4.65 -13.42 16.06
N HIS A 112 5.21 -12.97 17.17
CA HIS A 112 6.55 -12.42 17.22
C HIS A 112 7.56 -13.56 17.41
N PHE A 113 8.63 -13.56 16.62
CA PHE A 113 9.74 -14.50 16.75
C PHE A 113 11.04 -13.70 16.95
N SER A 114 11.80 -14.05 17.98
CA SER A 114 13.17 -13.57 18.19
C SER A 114 14.15 -14.72 17.94
N GLY A 115 15.13 -14.52 17.07
CA GLY A 115 16.24 -15.46 16.87
C GLY A 115 17.50 -14.95 17.55
N ASP A 116 18.19 -15.81 18.29
CA ASP A 116 19.56 -15.58 18.74
C ASP A 116 20.53 -16.26 17.77
N VAL A 117 21.66 -15.62 17.47
CA VAL A 117 22.68 -16.17 16.57
C VAL A 117 24.01 -16.31 17.33
N GLY A 118 24.01 -17.08 18.42
CA GLY A 118 25.19 -17.27 19.27
C GLY A 118 26.42 -17.90 18.60
N ASP A 119 26.23 -18.71 17.55
CA ASP A 119 27.31 -19.53 16.97
C ASP A 119 27.90 -19.01 15.65
N TYR A 120 27.41 -17.88 15.12
CA TYR A 120 27.90 -17.35 13.85
C TYR A 120 29.25 -16.64 14.04
N LYS A 121 30.35 -17.32 13.73
CA LYS A 121 31.68 -16.70 13.66
C LYS A 121 31.78 -15.91 12.36
N LEU A 122 31.85 -14.58 12.47
CA LEU A 122 32.22 -13.71 11.36
C LEU A 122 33.71 -13.90 11.08
N ASP A 123 34.05 -14.54 9.97
CA ASP A 123 35.42 -14.54 9.47
C ASP A 123 35.82 -13.11 9.08
N ALA A 124 37.05 -12.71 9.38
CA ALA A 124 37.57 -11.42 8.96
C ALA A 124 37.59 -11.34 7.42
N PRO A 125 37.25 -10.18 6.82
CA PRO A 125 37.33 -10.02 5.37
C PRO A 125 38.76 -10.29 4.89
N LYS A 126 38.91 -11.13 3.86
CA LYS A 126 40.21 -11.34 3.21
C LYS A 126 40.71 -10.02 2.66
N THR A 127 41.78 -9.51 3.27
CA THR A 127 42.51 -8.37 2.74
C THR A 127 43.42 -8.91 1.64
N GLU A 128 43.04 -8.73 0.38
CA GLU A 128 43.99 -8.88 -0.72
C GLU A 128 45.00 -7.72 -0.61
N ALA A 129 46.27 -8.05 -0.40
CA ALA A 129 47.35 -7.07 -0.37
C ALA A 129 47.45 -6.36 -1.73
N PRO A 130 47.78 -5.05 -1.78
CA PRO A 130 47.94 -4.34 -3.04
C PRO A 130 49.00 -5.04 -3.89
N THR A 131 48.64 -5.40 -5.11
CA THR A 131 49.60 -5.91 -6.09
C THR A 131 50.53 -4.76 -6.47
N ASP A 132 51.79 -4.83 -6.04
CA ASP A 132 52.84 -3.90 -6.47
C ASP A 132 53.01 -3.97 -7.99
N LYS A 133 52.31 -3.10 -8.71
CA LYS A 133 52.69 -2.75 -10.08
C LYS A 133 53.80 -1.71 -10.00
N LYS A 134 55.04 -2.19 -10.18
CA LYS A 134 56.21 -1.33 -10.36
C LYS A 134 56.08 -0.56 -11.69
N PRO A 135 56.45 0.74 -11.75
CA PRO A 135 56.29 1.60 -12.92
C PRO A 135 57.08 1.11 -14.15
#